data_AF-A0A2A2TEI0-F1
#
_entry.id   AF-A0A2A2TEI0-F1
#
_cell.length_a   1.000
_cell.length_b   1.000
_cell.length_c   1.000
_cell.angle_alpha   90.00
_cell.angle_beta   90.00
_cell.angle_gamma   90.00
#
_symmetry.space_group_name_H-M   'P 1'
#
loop_
_entity.id
_entity.type
_entity.pdbx_description
1 polymer ?
#
loop_
_entity_poly.entity_id
_entity_poly.type
_entity_poly.pdbx_seq_one_letter_code
_entity_poly.pdbx_strand_id
1 'polypeptide(L)'
;MGIMGTVFNKTGTGGNDDNKDKRTYQGDHNLSLETTLQPTDDNVISPLNQNNWDSIRTQSVVTTPTYFSKEQADNLRALAKDKKSGAIQSKRAYKSLKTIEKSDTTVHVEHRNYQKTVASCETDKQRSNASLSRKLHRLRPEYVGMGKSIEKAENKANKRILELRAKIEAVT
;
A
#
# COMPACT_ATOMS: atom_id res chain seq x y z
N MET A 1 28.64 -19.29 -32.78
CA MET A 1 27.85 -19.55 -31.56
C MET A 1 26.40 -19.77 -31.96
N GLY A 2 25.86 -20.96 -31.64
CA GLY A 2 24.44 -21.36 -31.58
C GLY A 2 23.46 -20.88 -32.65
N ILE A 3 23.27 -21.69 -33.70
CA ILE A 3 22.12 -21.65 -34.62
C ILE A 3 21.04 -22.64 -34.12
N MET A 4 19.78 -22.27 -34.30
CA MET A 4 18.55 -23.08 -34.13
C MET A 4 18.65 -24.54 -34.60
N GLY A 5 17.87 -25.41 -33.96
CA GLY A 5 17.49 -26.71 -34.50
C GLY A 5 16.33 -27.34 -33.74
N THR A 6 15.12 -27.22 -34.27
CA THR A 6 13.95 -28.06 -33.94
C THR A 6 14.18 -29.48 -34.47
N VAL A 7 13.93 -30.51 -33.65
CA VAL A 7 13.84 -31.90 -34.11
C VAL A 7 12.68 -32.59 -33.39
N PHE A 8 11.65 -32.94 -34.15
CA PHE A 8 10.66 -33.95 -33.79
C PHE A 8 11.31 -35.33 -33.86
N ASN A 9 11.13 -36.19 -32.86
CA ASN A 9 10.77 -37.58 -33.15
C ASN A 9 10.13 -38.34 -31.98
N LYS A 10 9.05 -38.99 -32.38
CA LYS A 10 8.18 -39.99 -31.77
C LYS A 10 8.94 -41.30 -31.54
N THR A 11 8.72 -41.97 -30.39
CA THR A 11 8.36 -43.40 -30.24
C THR A 11 8.40 -43.82 -28.77
N GLY A 12 7.21 -43.99 -28.17
CA GLY A 12 7.02 -44.80 -26.97
C GLY A 12 6.19 -46.02 -27.35
N THR A 13 6.86 -47.14 -27.63
CA THR A 13 6.27 -48.48 -27.76
C THR A 13 6.18 -49.12 -26.38
N GLY A 14 4.99 -49.55 -26.00
CA GLY A 14 4.75 -50.33 -24.78
C GLY A 14 3.32 -50.84 -24.78
N GLY A 15 3.08 -51.92 -25.53
CA GLY A 15 1.84 -52.69 -25.43
C GLY A 15 1.81 -53.49 -24.14
N ASN A 16 0.65 -53.50 -23.48
CA ASN A 16 0.25 -54.58 -22.59
C ASN A 16 -1.23 -54.84 -22.85
N ASP A 17 -1.50 -55.97 -23.51
CA ASP A 17 -2.83 -56.45 -23.86
C ASP A 17 -3.50 -57.07 -22.62
N ASP A 18 -4.11 -56.24 -21.78
CA ASP A 18 -5.02 -56.71 -20.73
C ASP A 18 -6.46 -56.32 -21.09
N ASN A 19 -7.09 -57.26 -21.79
CA ASN A 19 -8.39 -57.17 -22.43
C ASN A 19 -9.54 -57.37 -21.41
N LYS A 20 -9.58 -56.58 -20.32
CA LYS A 20 -10.62 -56.68 -19.27
C LYS A 20 -11.40 -55.38 -18.97
N ASP A 21 -10.99 -54.22 -19.48
CA ASP A 21 -11.71 -52.95 -19.33
C ASP A 21 -12.26 -52.42 -20.67
N LYS A 22 -12.94 -53.28 -21.44
CA LYS A 22 -13.78 -52.80 -22.54
C LYS A 22 -14.99 -52.09 -21.95
N ARG A 23 -14.83 -50.77 -21.74
CA ARG A 23 -15.93 -49.82 -21.64
C ARG A 23 -16.81 -49.99 -22.87
N THR A 24 -17.92 -50.71 -22.72
CA THR A 24 -19.05 -50.67 -23.63
C THR A 24 -19.70 -49.30 -23.49
N TYR A 25 -19.06 -48.28 -24.05
CA TYR A 25 -19.64 -46.96 -24.20
C TYR A 25 -20.61 -47.03 -25.39
N GLN A 26 -21.81 -47.53 -25.11
CA GLN A 26 -23.00 -47.14 -25.87
C GLN A 26 -23.28 -45.70 -25.43
N GLY A 27 -23.02 -44.74 -26.32
CA GLY A 27 -23.32 -43.33 -26.09
C GLY A 27 -24.82 -43.11 -26.01
N ASP A 28 -25.37 -43.28 -24.81
CA ASP A 28 -26.72 -42.85 -24.48
C ASP A 28 -26.64 -41.39 -24.02
N HIS A 29 -26.71 -40.47 -24.99
CA HIS A 29 -26.79 -39.02 -24.74
C HIS A 29 -28.20 -38.62 -24.30
N ASN A 30 -28.85 -39.41 -23.45
CA ASN A 30 -30.14 -39.04 -22.90
C ASN A 30 -29.93 -38.11 -21.69
N LEU A 31 -29.38 -36.93 -21.98
CA LEU A 31 -29.49 -35.79 -21.07
C LEU A 31 -30.97 -35.45 -20.99
N SER A 32 -31.63 -35.89 -19.91
CA SER A 32 -33.01 -35.52 -19.66
C SER A 32 -33.07 -33.98 -19.62
N LEU A 33 -33.89 -33.39 -20.49
CA LEU A 33 -34.04 -31.93 -20.56
C LEU A 33 -34.48 -31.39 -19.18
N GLU A 34 -35.25 -32.19 -18.45
CA GLU A 34 -35.65 -31.94 -17.07
C GLU A 34 -34.42 -31.80 -16.15
N THR A 35 -33.49 -32.76 -16.16
CA THR A 35 -32.32 -32.78 -15.26
C THR A 35 -31.24 -31.79 -15.62
N THR A 36 -31.12 -31.43 -16.91
CA THR A 36 -30.16 -30.41 -17.37
C THR A 36 -30.61 -28.98 -17.11
N LEU A 37 -31.92 -28.76 -16.95
CA LEU A 37 -32.49 -27.45 -16.62
C LEU A 37 -32.77 -27.28 -15.12
N GLN A 38 -32.64 -28.34 -14.31
CA GLN A 38 -32.73 -28.21 -12.86
C GLN A 38 -31.48 -27.51 -12.31
N PRO A 39 -31.63 -26.51 -11.42
CA PRO A 39 -30.50 -25.88 -10.78
C PRO A 39 -29.74 -26.90 -9.93
N THR A 40 -28.41 -26.86 -9.98
CA THR A 40 -27.54 -27.78 -9.24
C THR A 40 -27.66 -27.61 -7.72
N ASP A 41 -28.21 -26.47 -7.26
CA ASP A 41 -28.49 -26.10 -5.87
C ASP A 41 -29.49 -24.89 -5.87
N ASP A 42 -30.32 -24.76 -4.84
CA ASP A 42 -31.32 -23.69 -4.63
C ASP A 42 -30.70 -22.28 -4.58
N ASN A 43 -29.38 -22.16 -4.44
CA ASN A 43 -28.66 -20.89 -4.46
C ASN A 43 -27.93 -20.59 -5.78
N VAL A 44 -27.96 -21.51 -6.75
CA VAL A 44 -27.25 -21.35 -8.02
C VAL A 44 -28.03 -20.43 -8.94
N ILE A 45 -27.32 -19.41 -9.44
CA ILE A 45 -27.85 -18.42 -10.37
C ILE A 45 -28.29 -19.12 -11.66
N SER A 46 -29.61 -19.28 -11.82
CA SER A 46 -30.22 -19.83 -13.03
C SER A 46 -31.34 -18.90 -13.52
N PRO A 47 -31.70 -18.95 -14.81
CA PRO A 47 -32.82 -18.16 -15.34
C PRO A 47 -34.16 -18.47 -14.64
N LEU A 48 -34.28 -19.67 -14.06
CA LEU A 48 -35.48 -20.18 -13.41
C LEU A 48 -35.45 -20.02 -11.89
N ASN A 49 -34.28 -19.78 -11.28
CA ASN A 49 -34.12 -19.60 -9.85
C ASN A 49 -33.91 -18.11 -9.51
N GLN A 50 -35.01 -17.43 -9.22
CA GLN A 50 -35.08 -15.99 -8.99
C GLN A 50 -34.64 -15.56 -7.58
N ASN A 51 -34.40 -16.51 -6.67
CA ASN A 51 -34.29 -16.25 -5.23
C ASN A 51 -32.87 -15.86 -4.75
N ASN A 52 -31.88 -15.76 -5.64
CA ASN A 52 -30.55 -15.23 -5.30
C ASN A 52 -30.16 -14.02 -6.16
N TRP A 53 -31.03 -13.00 -6.15
CA TRP A 53 -30.78 -11.72 -6.80
C TRP A 53 -31.32 -10.56 -5.95
N ASP A 54 -30.54 -10.12 -4.97
CA ASP A 54 -30.51 -8.73 -4.45
C ASP A 54 -30.15 -7.68 -5.53
N SER A 55 -30.35 -8.03 -6.80
CA SER A 55 -30.12 -7.18 -7.95
C SER A 55 -31.22 -6.12 -7.97
N ILE A 56 -30.78 -4.87 -7.87
CA ILE A 56 -31.56 -3.62 -7.91
C ILE A 56 -32.31 -3.50 -9.25
N ARG A 57 -33.29 -4.36 -9.50
CA ARG A 57 -34.09 -4.39 -10.72
C ARG A 57 -35.29 -3.49 -10.52
N THR A 58 -35.43 -2.48 -11.38
CA THR A 58 -36.55 -1.54 -11.29
C THR A 58 -37.86 -2.10 -11.85
N GLN A 59 -37.80 -3.17 -12.64
CA GLN A 59 -38.96 -3.84 -13.24
C GLN A 59 -38.74 -5.35 -13.23
N SER A 60 -39.83 -6.10 -13.05
CA SER A 60 -39.84 -7.56 -13.08
C SER A 60 -39.57 -8.07 -14.50
N VAL A 61 -38.92 -9.24 -14.60
CA VAL A 61 -38.70 -9.90 -15.88
C VAL A 61 -40.03 -10.45 -16.41
N VAL A 62 -40.35 -10.16 -17.67
CA VAL A 62 -41.53 -10.72 -18.34
C VAL A 62 -41.19 -12.13 -18.79
N THR A 63 -41.81 -13.14 -18.17
CA THR A 63 -41.49 -14.57 -18.38
C THR A 63 -42.32 -15.25 -19.46
N THR A 64 -43.48 -14.69 -19.81
CA THR A 64 -44.38 -15.19 -20.84
C THR A 64 -44.74 -14.09 -21.85
N PRO A 65 -44.97 -14.38 -23.13
CA PRO A 65 -45.37 -13.37 -24.11
C PRO A 65 -46.70 -12.71 -23.71
N THR A 66 -46.72 -11.39 -23.57
CA THR A 66 -47.91 -10.60 -23.21
C THR A 66 -48.01 -9.34 -24.06
N TYR A 67 -49.24 -8.89 -24.37
CA TYR A 67 -49.47 -7.60 -25.01
C TYR A 67 -49.52 -6.48 -23.97
N PHE A 68 -48.83 -5.37 -24.26
CA PHE A 68 -48.86 -4.17 -23.42
C PHE A 68 -49.80 -3.13 -24.02
N SER A 69 -50.54 -2.42 -23.16
CA SER A 69 -51.30 -1.24 -23.60
C SER A 69 -50.35 -0.10 -23.98
N LYS A 70 -50.84 0.84 -24.80
CA LYS A 70 -50.08 2.03 -25.20
C LYS A 70 -49.56 2.82 -23.98
N GLU A 71 -50.41 3.00 -22.97
CA GLU A 71 -50.08 3.72 -21.74
C GLU A 71 -48.99 2.99 -20.93
N GLN A 72 -49.08 1.66 -20.83
CA GLN A 72 -48.05 0.86 -20.16
C GLN A 72 -46.70 0.97 -20.87
N ALA A 73 -46.69 0.94 -22.20
CA ALA A 73 -45.48 1.10 -22.99
C ALA A 73 -44.86 2.50 -22.83
N ASP A 74 -45.67 3.56 -22.84
CA ASP A 74 -45.19 4.94 -22.66
C ASP A 74 -44.62 5.19 -21.26
N ASN A 75 -45.25 4.62 -20.22
CA ASN A 75 -44.73 4.67 -18.84
C ASN A 75 -43.39 3.94 -18.69
N LEU A 76 -43.25 2.75 -19.29
CA LEU A 76 -41.99 2.02 -19.32
C LEU A 76 -40.90 2.79 -20.07
N ARG A 77 -41.26 3.48 -21.17
CA ARG A 77 -40.35 4.31 -21.92
C ARG A 77 -39.86 5.52 -21.12
N ALA A 78 -40.73 6.17 -20.36
CA ALA A 78 -40.37 7.26 -19.47
C ALA A 78 -39.40 6.78 -18.36
N LEU A 79 -39.76 5.70 -17.67
CA LEU A 79 -38.93 5.09 -16.63
C LEU A 79 -37.55 4.69 -17.17
N ALA A 80 -37.49 4.10 -18.38
CA ALA A 80 -36.23 3.75 -19.03
C ALA A 80 -35.35 4.98 -19.30
N LYS A 81 -35.93 6.11 -19.73
CA LYS A 81 -35.19 7.38 -19.93
C LYS A 81 -34.62 7.90 -18.61
N ASP A 82 -35.40 7.90 -17.54
CA ASP A 82 -34.98 8.38 -16.22
C ASP A 82 -33.89 7.52 -15.61
N LYS A 83 -34.00 6.19 -15.73
CA LYS A 83 -32.94 5.28 -15.27
C LYS A 83 -31.67 5.42 -16.10
N LYS A 84 -31.79 5.63 -17.42
CA LYS A 84 -30.63 5.90 -18.29
C LYS A 84 -29.94 7.20 -17.92
N SER A 85 -30.69 8.29 -17.69
CA SER A 85 -30.12 9.58 -17.28
C SER A 85 -29.48 9.48 -15.89
N GLY A 86 -30.15 8.83 -14.93
CA GLY A 86 -29.62 8.54 -13.60
C GLY A 86 -28.31 7.75 -13.67
N ALA A 87 -28.24 6.68 -14.45
CA ALA A 87 -27.02 5.88 -14.61
C ALA A 87 -25.84 6.70 -15.18
N ILE A 88 -26.09 7.59 -16.15
CA ILE A 88 -25.05 8.47 -16.71
C ILE A 88 -24.53 9.43 -15.63
N GLN A 89 -25.42 10.03 -14.85
CA GLN A 89 -25.03 10.93 -13.77
C GLN A 89 -24.31 10.20 -12.64
N SER A 90 -24.79 9.04 -12.21
CA SER A 90 -24.11 8.20 -11.22
C SER A 90 -22.71 7.79 -11.69
N LYS A 91 -22.55 7.40 -12.96
CA LYS A 91 -21.22 7.11 -13.54
C LYS A 91 -20.28 8.32 -13.47
N ARG A 92 -20.78 9.53 -13.74
CA ARG A 92 -20.00 10.76 -13.59
C ARG A 92 -19.65 11.03 -12.13
N ALA A 93 -20.62 10.92 -11.22
CA ALA A 93 -20.42 11.13 -9.79
C ALA A 93 -19.35 10.19 -9.22
N TYR A 94 -19.44 8.88 -9.48
CA TYR A 94 -18.45 7.92 -9.01
C TYR A 94 -17.05 8.17 -9.57
N LYS A 95 -16.93 8.64 -10.82
CA LYS A 95 -15.64 9.06 -11.37
C LYS A 95 -15.08 10.26 -10.63
N SER A 96 -15.90 11.26 -10.34
CA SER A 96 -15.49 12.44 -9.57
C SER A 96 -15.08 12.07 -8.15
N LEU A 97 -15.88 11.25 -7.45
CA LEU A 97 -15.56 10.75 -6.11
C LEU A 97 -14.23 10.00 -6.10
N LYS A 98 -13.99 9.11 -7.07
CA LYS A 98 -12.71 8.42 -7.22
C LYS A 98 -11.53 9.40 -7.38
N THR A 99 -11.72 10.50 -8.10
CA THR A 99 -10.68 11.53 -8.26
C THR A 99 -10.43 12.30 -6.97
N ILE A 100 -11.48 12.60 -6.21
CA ILE A 100 -11.37 13.24 -4.88
C ILE A 100 -10.54 12.36 -3.94
N GLU A 101 -10.93 11.09 -3.80
CA GLU A 101 -10.21 10.12 -2.93
C GLU A 101 -8.73 9.98 -3.29
N LYS A 102 -8.40 9.98 -4.59
CA LYS A 102 -7.01 9.97 -5.05
C LYS A 102 -6.25 11.25 -4.69
N SER A 103 -6.91 12.40 -4.81
CA SER A 103 -6.33 13.68 -4.40
C SER A 103 -6.07 13.70 -2.90
N ASP A 104 -7.02 13.24 -2.10
CA ASP A 104 -6.88 13.15 -0.64
C ASP A 104 -5.76 12.21 -0.24
N THR A 105 -5.64 11.06 -0.90
CA THR A 105 -4.51 10.13 -0.71
C THR A 105 -3.17 10.82 -0.96
N THR A 106 -3.08 11.63 -2.03
CA THR A 106 -1.86 12.36 -2.37
C THR A 106 -1.48 13.36 -1.28
N VAL A 107 -2.46 14.16 -0.81
CA VAL A 107 -2.26 15.11 0.30
C VAL A 107 -1.81 14.39 1.56
N HIS A 108 -2.43 13.25 1.88
CA HIS A 108 -2.04 12.46 3.05
C HIS A 108 -0.60 11.94 2.95
N VAL A 109 -0.20 11.40 1.79
CA VAL A 109 1.19 10.94 1.57
C VAL A 109 2.18 12.08 1.76
N GLU A 110 1.94 13.23 1.11
CA GLU A 110 2.84 14.39 1.22
C GLU A 110 2.93 14.92 2.64
N HIS A 111 1.80 15.00 3.36
CA HIS A 111 1.81 15.41 4.76
C HIS A 111 2.62 14.46 5.64
N ARG A 112 2.53 13.14 5.43
CA ARG A 112 3.35 12.17 6.18
C ARG A 112 4.83 12.28 5.83
N ASN A 113 5.18 12.54 4.58
CA ASN A 113 6.57 12.79 4.16
C ASN A 113 7.14 14.06 4.82
N TYR A 114 6.35 15.13 4.87
CA TYR A 114 6.70 16.34 5.59
C TYR A 114 6.95 16.07 7.08
N GLN A 115 6.02 15.40 7.76
CA GLN A 115 6.17 15.04 9.17
C GLN A 115 7.44 14.21 9.44
N LYS A 116 7.73 13.22 8.58
CA LYS A 116 8.96 12.42 8.65
C LYS A 116 10.21 13.30 8.56
N THR A 117 10.22 14.27 7.64
CA THR A 117 11.35 15.17 7.42
C THR A 117 11.57 16.08 8.63
N VAL A 118 10.50 16.66 9.17
CA VAL A 118 10.55 17.48 10.39
C VAL A 118 11.13 16.68 11.56
N ALA A 119 10.69 15.43 11.75
CA ALA A 119 11.21 14.56 12.80
C ALA A 119 12.71 14.28 12.63
N SER A 120 13.17 13.94 11.42
CA SER A 120 14.59 13.73 11.14
C SER A 120 15.41 14.99 11.45
N CYS A 121 14.98 16.15 10.95
CA CYS A 121 15.66 17.42 11.23
C CYS A 121 15.75 17.71 12.73
N GLU A 122 14.70 17.41 13.50
CA GLU A 122 14.72 17.60 14.95
C GLU A 122 15.74 16.67 15.63
N THR A 123 15.82 15.40 15.21
CA THR A 123 16.83 14.48 15.75
C THR A 123 18.26 14.95 15.46
N ASP A 124 18.52 15.54 14.28
CA ASP A 124 19.83 16.05 13.92
C ASP A 124 20.20 17.31 14.72
N LYS A 125 19.25 18.21 14.98
CA LYS A 125 19.46 19.35 15.89
C LYS A 125 19.84 18.85 17.29
N GLN A 126 19.09 17.89 17.84
CA GLN A 126 19.39 17.33 19.16
C GLN A 126 20.76 16.63 19.20
N ARG A 127 21.13 15.92 18.12
CA ARG A 127 22.46 15.31 17.96
C ARG A 127 23.57 16.36 17.94
N SER A 128 23.37 17.48 17.25
CA SER A 128 24.31 18.60 17.22
C SER A 128 24.51 19.20 18.62
N ASN A 129 23.40 19.47 19.33
CA ASN A 129 23.42 19.96 20.71
C ASN A 129 24.20 19.02 21.65
N ALA A 130 23.92 17.72 21.56
CA ALA A 130 24.64 16.72 22.35
C ALA A 130 26.15 16.68 22.02
N SER A 131 26.51 16.85 20.74
CA SER A 131 27.91 16.86 20.31
C SER A 131 28.67 18.08 20.84
N LEU A 132 28.05 19.25 20.79
CA LEU A 132 28.58 20.47 21.40
C LEU A 132 28.76 20.29 22.91
N SER A 133 27.74 19.79 23.61
CA SER A 133 27.80 19.53 25.05
C SER A 133 28.99 18.61 25.41
N ARG A 134 29.16 17.49 24.69
CA ARG A 134 30.31 16.59 24.89
C ARG A 134 31.65 17.30 24.68
N LYS A 135 31.77 18.15 23.65
CA LYS A 135 32.99 18.92 23.40
C LYS A 135 33.29 19.90 24.53
N LEU A 136 32.29 20.63 25.00
CA LEU A 136 32.44 21.56 26.13
C LEU A 136 32.86 20.83 27.41
N HIS A 137 32.23 19.69 27.71
CA HIS A 137 32.64 18.86 28.84
C HIS A 137 34.09 18.38 28.73
N ARG A 138 34.55 18.01 27.53
CA ARG A 138 35.94 17.59 27.29
C ARG A 138 36.95 18.72 27.48
N LEU A 139 36.58 19.97 27.20
CA LEU A 139 37.47 21.13 27.37
C LEU A 139 37.59 21.60 28.83
N ARG A 140 36.65 21.25 29.71
CA ARG A 140 36.66 21.70 31.12
C ARG A 140 37.98 21.39 31.84
N PRO A 141 38.57 20.18 31.77
CA PRO A 141 39.83 19.89 32.43
C PRO A 141 41.00 20.71 31.86
N GLU A 142 41.01 20.99 30.56
CA GLU A 142 42.04 21.81 29.92
C GLU A 142 41.99 23.24 30.45
N TYR A 143 40.80 23.85 30.55
CA TYR A 143 40.62 25.17 31.16
C TYR A 143 41.05 25.20 32.62
N VAL A 144 40.71 24.17 33.40
CA VAL A 144 41.18 24.05 34.79
C VAL A 144 42.71 23.94 34.84
N GLY A 145 43.32 23.19 33.92
CA GLY A 145 44.77 23.07 33.78
C GLY A 145 45.44 24.42 33.46
N MET A 146 44.84 25.21 32.56
CA MET A 146 45.30 26.57 32.23
C MET A 146 45.17 27.52 33.42
N GLY A 147 44.09 27.45 34.20
CA GLY A 147 43.96 28.24 35.43
C GLY A 147 45.07 27.92 36.43
N LYS A 148 45.34 26.63 36.65
CA LYS A 148 46.44 26.18 37.52
C LYS A 148 47.83 26.59 37.01
N SER A 149 48.04 26.67 35.70
CA SER A 149 49.33 27.09 35.14
C SER A 149 49.56 28.61 35.31
N ILE A 150 48.52 29.42 35.18
CA ILE A 150 48.55 30.86 35.46
C ILE A 150 48.88 31.11 36.93
N GLU A 151 48.17 30.44 37.86
CA GLU A 151 48.43 30.56 39.30
C GLU A 151 49.88 30.18 39.66
N LYS A 152 50.42 29.12 39.04
CA LYS A 152 51.83 28.74 39.20
C LYS A 152 52.79 29.82 38.69
N ALA A 153 52.48 30.45 37.56
CA ALA A 153 53.30 31.51 36.99
C ALA A 153 53.30 32.76 37.89
N GLU A 154 52.15 33.16 38.41
CA GLU A 154 52.01 34.27 39.37
C GLU A 154 52.78 34.01 40.66
N ASN A 155 52.62 32.83 41.25
CA ASN A 155 53.35 32.44 42.46
C ASN A 155 54.87 32.46 42.25
N LYS A 156 55.34 32.03 41.07
CA LYS A 156 56.77 32.07 40.72
C LYS A 156 57.26 33.52 40.58
N ALA A 157 56.49 34.38 39.92
CA ALA A 157 56.81 35.80 39.77
C ALA A 157 56.88 36.50 41.14
N ASN A 158 55.87 36.27 42.00
CA ASN A 158 55.80 36.85 43.35
C ASN A 158 56.99 36.41 44.22
N LYS A 159 57.35 35.12 44.22
CA LYS A 159 58.55 34.62 44.90
C LYS A 159 59.81 35.33 44.41
N ARG A 160 59.95 35.50 43.10
CA ARG A 160 61.12 36.18 42.53
C ARG A 160 61.19 37.65 42.91
N ILE A 161 60.05 38.34 42.96
CA ILE A 161 59.98 39.73 43.43
C ILE A 161 60.40 39.82 44.91
N LEU A 162 59.90 38.91 45.76
CA LEU A 162 60.29 38.87 47.17
C LEU A 162 61.80 38.62 47.35
N GLU A 163 62.36 37.66 46.61
CA GLU A 163 63.81 37.40 46.60
C GLU A 163 64.62 38.64 46.19
N LEU A 164 64.17 39.36 45.15
CA LEU A 164 64.85 40.57 44.68
C LEU A 164 64.75 41.70 45.70
N ARG A 165 63.59 41.89 46.35
CA ARG A 165 63.42 42.88 47.43
C ARG A 165 64.33 42.58 48.62
N ALA A 166 64.35 41.33 49.08
CA ALA A 166 65.21 40.91 50.19
C ALA A 166 66.70 41.11 49.88
N LYS A 167 67.12 40.86 48.63
CA LYS A 167 68.51 41.14 48.20
C LYS A 167 68.85 42.62 48.21
N ILE A 168 67.91 43.49 47.83
CA ILE A 168 68.13 44.94 47.87
C ILE A 168 68.26 45.41 49.33
N GLU A 169 67.36 44.95 50.20
CA GLU A 169 67.35 45.30 51.62
C GLU A 169 68.59 44.79 52.38
N ALA A 170 69.17 43.65 51.98
CA ALA A 170 70.41 43.13 52.58
C ALA A 170 71.70 43.85 52.12
N VAL A 171 71.61 44.67 51.06
CA VAL A 171 72.75 45.43 50.50
C VAL A 171 72.76 46.88 51.01
N THR A 172 71.61 47.39 51.47
CA THR A 172 71.46 48.65 52.21
C THR A 172 71.77 48.49 53.68
#